data_AF-A0AAX7UWT1-F1
#
_entry.id   AF-A0AAX7UWT1-F1
#
_cell.length_a   1.000
_cell.length_b   1.000
_cell.length_c   1.000
_cell.angle_alpha   90.00
_cell.angle_beta   90.00
_cell.angle_gamma   90.00
#
_symmetry.space_group_name_H-M   'P 1'
#
loop_
_entity.id
_entity.type
_entity.pdbx_description
1 polymer ?
#
loop_
_entity_poly.entity_id
_entity_poly.type
_entity_poly.pdbx_seq_one_letter_code
_entity_poly.pdbx_strand_id
1 'polypeptide(L)'
;LISIDIAYHLSEDATEENEGGTEGLFTKHRNYCTFFILVFLRPNFVPGLAAPKIPDGEKVDFDDIQRKRMEKDLTELQTLIEAHFEKRKKEEEELIGLTQRIEKRRSERAEEMKIRAERERERQNKLAEEKARKEEEEAKKRADDDFTIKASYYKSGTKKPTEREKKRKILNDRRKELNIDHLKEDKLREKAKDLWDWLRQLEAEKFELQQKCTKQKYEVLVIVTHTCFHSLARGLGRGTIGGSTTLFGTLPIRLKNLRFSTNCS
;
A
#
# COMPACT_ATOMS: atom_id res chain seq x y z
N LEU A 1 -3.25 18.79 -50.10
CA LEU A 1 -3.91 17.55 -49.69
C LEU A 1 -2.86 16.64 -49.07
N ILE A 2 -3.05 16.36 -47.77
CA ILE A 2 -2.40 15.32 -46.97
C ILE A 2 -0.91 15.53 -46.67
N SER A 3 -0.66 16.40 -45.69
CA SER A 3 0.09 16.00 -44.50
C SER A 3 -0.67 16.55 -43.30
N ILE A 4 -1.70 15.79 -42.96
CA ILE A 4 -2.52 15.91 -41.76
C ILE A 4 -1.83 15.05 -40.69
N ASP A 5 -1.79 15.60 -39.47
CA ASP A 5 -1.62 14.94 -38.17
C ASP A 5 -0.28 14.26 -37.83
N ILE A 6 0.45 14.85 -36.87
CA ILE A 6 0.49 14.44 -35.46
C ILE A 6 1.45 15.40 -34.75
N ALA A 7 0.91 16.44 -34.12
CA ALA A 7 1.62 17.22 -33.11
C ALA A 7 0.61 17.89 -32.16
N TYR A 8 -0.35 17.11 -31.65
CA TYR A 8 -1.19 17.50 -30.54
C TYR A 8 -1.56 16.23 -29.78
N HIS A 9 -0.92 15.99 -28.63
CA HIS A 9 -1.50 15.43 -27.40
C HIS A 9 -0.39 15.11 -26.38
N LEU A 10 -0.67 15.43 -25.10
CA LEU A 10 0.15 15.35 -23.86
C LEU A 10 0.76 16.73 -23.49
N SER A 11 0.37 17.44 -22.44
CA SER A 11 -0.27 17.11 -21.14
C SER A 11 -0.94 18.38 -20.57
N GLU A 12 -2.21 18.34 -20.18
CA GLU A 12 -2.75 18.19 -18.80
C GLU A 12 -2.46 19.35 -17.83
N ASP A 13 -3.52 20.13 -17.55
CA ASP A 13 -4.08 20.53 -16.25
C ASP A 13 -3.15 20.81 -15.04
N ALA A 14 -3.14 22.08 -14.60
CA ALA A 14 -3.32 22.44 -13.19
C ALA A 14 -3.72 23.92 -13.05
N THR A 15 -4.85 24.11 -12.37
CA THR A 15 -5.60 25.33 -12.05
C THR A 15 -5.01 26.18 -10.91
N GLU A 16 -5.24 27.50 -11.00
CA GLU A 16 -5.54 28.49 -9.92
C GLU A 16 -4.43 28.80 -8.87
N GLU A 17 -4.13 30.04 -8.44
CA GLU A 17 -4.72 31.38 -8.54
C GLU A 17 -3.62 32.47 -8.26
N ASN A 18 -3.67 33.59 -9.00
CA ASN A 18 -3.63 35.02 -8.57
C ASN A 18 -2.77 35.47 -7.35
N GLU A 19 -2.04 36.58 -7.29
CA GLU A 19 -1.73 37.74 -8.15
C GLU A 19 -0.35 38.31 -7.71
N GLY A 20 0.36 39.02 -8.59
CA GLY A 20 1.54 39.78 -8.20
C GLY A 20 2.36 40.23 -9.40
N GLY A 21 2.05 41.44 -9.89
CA GLY A 21 2.49 41.96 -11.18
C GLY A 21 4.00 42.09 -11.39
N THR A 22 4.40 42.07 -12.66
CA THR A 22 5.26 43.09 -13.26
C THR A 22 5.15 42.96 -14.77
N GLU A 23 4.63 44.02 -15.40
CA GLU A 23 4.59 44.15 -16.84
C GLU A 23 6.01 44.19 -17.41
N GLY A 24 6.24 43.43 -18.49
CA GLY A 24 7.45 43.62 -19.29
C GLY A 24 8.17 42.35 -19.73
N LEU A 25 7.50 41.34 -20.30
CA LEU A 25 8.21 40.32 -21.08
C LEU A 25 7.36 39.59 -22.13
N PHE A 26 6.38 40.27 -22.73
CA PHE A 26 5.58 39.69 -23.83
C PHE A 26 5.93 40.34 -25.18
N THR A 27 7.20 40.25 -25.59
CA THR A 27 7.60 40.60 -26.98
C THR A 27 8.89 39.94 -27.45
N LYS A 28 9.35 38.84 -26.82
CA LYS A 28 10.59 38.17 -27.24
C LYS A 28 10.40 36.88 -28.02
N HIS A 29 9.22 36.26 -28.04
CA HIS A 29 9.07 34.91 -28.59
C HIS A 29 8.53 34.79 -30.03
N ARG A 30 8.25 35.91 -30.74
CA ARG A 30 7.98 35.90 -32.20
C ARG A 30 9.20 36.17 -33.08
N ASN A 31 10.34 36.58 -32.50
CA ASN A 31 11.52 36.96 -33.26
C ASN A 31 12.67 35.92 -33.25
N TYR A 32 12.62 34.88 -32.41
CA TYR A 32 13.64 33.82 -32.46
C TYR A 32 13.36 32.72 -33.49
N CYS A 33 12.12 32.57 -33.97
CA CYS A 33 11.80 31.61 -35.02
C CYS A 33 12.07 32.17 -36.44
N THR A 34 12.07 33.50 -36.62
CA THR A 34 12.44 34.16 -37.88
C THR A 34 13.92 34.57 -37.94
N PHE A 35 14.62 34.66 -36.81
CA PHE A 35 16.06 34.95 -36.79
C PHE A 35 16.93 33.69 -36.97
N PHE A 36 16.43 32.50 -36.62
CA PHE A 36 17.20 31.25 -36.76
C PHE A 36 17.22 30.68 -38.20
N ILE A 37 16.27 31.11 -39.05
CA ILE A 37 16.19 30.66 -40.45
C ILE A 37 17.08 31.52 -41.38
N LEU A 38 17.47 32.73 -40.98
CA LEU A 38 18.29 33.63 -41.82
C LEU A 38 19.81 33.53 -41.59
N VAL A 39 20.26 32.69 -40.66
CA VAL A 39 21.70 32.50 -40.35
C VAL A 39 22.30 31.27 -41.03
N PHE A 40 21.47 30.34 -41.55
CA PHE A 40 21.96 29.06 -42.11
C PHE A 40 22.12 29.01 -43.64
N LEU A 41 21.81 30.10 -44.37
CA LEU A 41 22.10 30.23 -45.82
C LEU A 41 22.95 31.47 -46.12
N ARG A 42 24.12 31.55 -45.48
CA ARG A 42 25.20 32.43 -45.93
C ARG A 42 26.29 31.54 -46.53
N PRO A 43 26.58 31.60 -47.85
CA PRO A 43 27.74 30.91 -48.39
C PRO A 43 28.98 31.52 -47.72
N ASN A 44 29.81 30.66 -47.12
CA ASN A 44 31.12 31.05 -46.60
C ASN A 44 31.92 31.67 -47.75
N PHE A 45 31.97 32.99 -47.80
CA PHE A 45 32.86 33.75 -48.66
C PHE A 45 34.28 33.62 -48.08
N VAL A 46 35.08 32.75 -48.69
CA VAL A 46 36.49 32.57 -48.35
C VAL A 46 37.26 33.81 -48.84
N PRO A 47 37.98 34.54 -47.99
CA PRO A 47 38.69 35.75 -48.42
C PRO A 47 39.96 35.38 -49.20
N GLY A 48 40.06 35.90 -50.42
CA GLY A 48 41.30 36.23 -51.13
C GLY A 48 42.47 35.26 -51.00
N LEU A 49 42.39 34.09 -51.63
CA LEU A 49 43.58 33.39 -52.11
C LEU A 49 43.89 33.93 -53.51
N ALA A 50 44.87 34.83 -53.60
CA ALA A 50 45.53 35.11 -54.87
C ALA A 50 45.98 33.78 -55.48
N ALA A 51 45.70 33.58 -56.78
CA ALA A 51 46.13 32.39 -57.50
C ALA A 51 47.62 32.14 -57.23
N PRO A 52 48.01 30.96 -56.73
CA PRO A 52 49.42 30.63 -56.54
C PRO A 52 50.13 30.86 -57.87
N LYS A 53 51.07 31.80 -57.89
CA LYS A 53 51.98 31.97 -59.03
C LYS A 53 52.70 30.64 -59.21
N ILE A 54 52.40 29.94 -60.30
CA ILE A 54 53.11 28.74 -60.73
C ILE A 54 54.53 29.22 -61.09
N PRO A 55 55.59 28.82 -60.37
CA PRO A 55 56.93 29.01 -60.85
C PRO A 55 57.16 28.07 -62.03
N ASP A 56 57.73 28.63 -63.09
CA ASP A 56 57.99 27.99 -64.37
C ASP A 56 58.77 26.66 -64.22
N GLY A 57 58.19 25.61 -64.79
CA GLY A 57 59.00 24.65 -65.57
C GLY A 57 59.87 23.65 -64.81
N GLU A 58 59.46 23.14 -63.65
CA GLU A 58 59.95 21.82 -63.20
C GLU A 58 58.99 20.75 -63.70
N LYS A 59 59.54 19.82 -64.50
CA LYS A 59 58.83 18.78 -65.24
C LYS A 59 57.87 18.04 -64.29
N VAL A 60 56.56 18.23 -64.50
CA VAL A 60 55.53 17.55 -63.71
C VAL A 60 55.60 16.07 -64.04
N ASP A 61 56.25 15.29 -63.18
CA ASP A 61 56.33 13.84 -63.33
C ASP A 61 54.96 13.23 -63.07
N PHE A 62 54.30 12.76 -64.13
CA PHE A 62 52.99 12.12 -64.04
C PHE A 62 53.00 10.87 -63.14
N ASP A 63 54.13 10.18 -63.05
CA ASP A 63 54.35 9.08 -62.12
C ASP A 63 54.37 9.53 -60.65
N ASP A 64 54.86 10.74 -60.37
CA ASP A 64 54.84 11.33 -59.02
C ASP A 64 53.42 11.74 -58.62
N ILE A 65 52.62 12.26 -59.56
CA ILE A 65 51.19 12.52 -59.32
C ILE A 65 50.43 11.25 -59.00
N GLN A 66 50.66 10.17 -59.76
CA GLN A 66 49.99 8.90 -59.53
C GLN A 66 50.41 8.27 -58.19
N ARG A 67 51.70 8.35 -57.84
CA ARG A 67 52.22 7.92 -56.54
C ARG A 67 51.60 8.70 -55.39
N LYS A 68 51.58 10.03 -55.47
CA LYS A 68 50.95 10.92 -54.47
C LYS A 68 49.46 10.67 -54.33
N ARG A 69 48.76 10.37 -55.42
CA ARG A 69 47.34 9.98 -55.37
C ARG A 69 47.17 8.68 -54.58
N MET A 70 47.95 7.65 -54.92
CA MET A 70 47.87 6.35 -54.25
C MET A 70 48.26 6.46 -52.76
N GLU A 71 49.27 7.25 -52.42
CA GLU A 71 49.67 7.52 -51.04
C GLU A 71 48.60 8.29 -50.26
N LYS A 72 47.98 9.30 -50.88
CA LYS A 72 46.87 10.05 -50.28
C LYS A 72 45.65 9.15 -50.04
N ASP A 73 45.30 8.31 -51.00
CA ASP A 73 44.15 7.41 -50.87
C ASP A 73 44.42 6.33 -49.81
N LEU A 74 45.65 5.82 -49.71
CA LEU A 74 46.05 4.87 -48.65
C LEU A 74 46.02 5.50 -47.25
N THR A 75 46.51 6.73 -47.10
CA THR A 75 46.49 7.45 -45.82
C THR A 75 45.08 7.88 -45.42
N GLU A 76 44.24 8.27 -46.37
CA GLU A 76 42.81 8.57 -46.16
C GLU A 76 42.06 7.31 -45.71
N LEU A 77 42.29 6.17 -46.38
CA LEU A 77 41.71 4.89 -45.97
C LEU A 77 42.16 4.47 -44.57
N GLN A 78 43.45 4.60 -44.24
CA GLN A 78 43.95 4.31 -42.89
C GLN A 78 43.29 5.20 -41.83
N THR A 79 43.16 6.49 -42.11
CA THR A 79 42.52 7.45 -41.20
C THR A 79 41.04 7.15 -41.00
N LEU A 80 40.32 6.78 -42.07
CA LEU A 80 38.91 6.37 -42.00
C LEU A 80 38.72 5.08 -41.19
N ILE A 81 39.60 4.11 -41.38
CA ILE A 81 39.60 2.85 -40.63
C ILE A 81 39.81 3.15 -39.14
N GLU A 82 40.84 3.91 -38.78
CA GLU A 82 41.15 4.25 -37.40
C GLU A 82 40.03 5.08 -36.74
N ALA A 83 39.49 6.08 -37.45
CA ALA A 83 38.35 6.88 -36.98
C ALA A 83 37.10 6.02 -36.75
N HIS A 84 36.82 5.05 -37.60
CA HIS A 84 35.69 4.13 -37.44
C HIS A 84 35.85 3.24 -36.19
N PHE A 85 37.04 2.66 -35.99
CA PHE A 85 37.31 1.83 -34.82
C PHE A 85 37.30 2.63 -33.51
N GLU A 86 37.92 3.80 -33.49
CA GLU A 86 37.92 4.67 -32.31
C GLU A 86 36.50 5.16 -31.97
N LYS A 87 35.69 5.50 -32.98
CA LYS A 87 34.29 5.85 -32.76
C LYS A 87 33.50 4.69 -32.16
N ARG A 88 33.61 3.49 -32.75
CA ARG A 88 32.92 2.28 -32.26
C ARG A 88 33.36 1.92 -30.85
N LYS A 89 34.65 1.99 -30.55
CA LYS A 89 35.21 1.71 -29.23
C LYS A 89 34.67 2.66 -28.17
N LYS A 90 34.64 3.98 -28.44
CA LYS A 90 34.07 4.97 -27.53
C LYS A 90 32.58 4.75 -27.29
N GLU A 91 31.82 4.48 -28.35
CA GLU A 91 30.39 4.16 -28.24
C GLU A 91 30.14 2.89 -27.41
N GLU A 92 30.97 1.85 -27.59
CA GLU A 92 30.88 0.61 -26.81
C GLU A 92 31.23 0.83 -25.32
N GLU A 93 32.29 1.59 -25.02
CA GLU A 93 32.67 1.95 -23.65
C GLU A 93 31.56 2.75 -22.95
N GLU A 94 30.93 3.71 -23.64
CA GLU A 94 29.79 4.47 -23.13
C GLU A 94 28.56 3.58 -22.89
N LEU A 95 28.26 2.69 -23.83
CA LEU A 95 27.13 1.76 -23.72
C LEU A 95 27.33 0.75 -22.58
N ILE A 96 28.54 0.23 -22.43
CA ILE A 96 28.93 -0.64 -21.31
C ILE A 96 28.78 0.13 -20.00
N GLY A 97 29.29 1.36 -19.92
CA GLY A 97 29.18 2.19 -18.72
C GLY A 97 27.73 2.50 -18.34
N LEU A 98 26.86 2.79 -19.32
CA LEU A 98 25.42 2.97 -19.11
C LEU A 98 24.74 1.69 -18.63
N THR A 99 25.06 0.56 -19.27
CA THR A 99 24.52 -0.75 -18.91
C THR A 99 24.91 -1.15 -17.49
N GLN A 100 26.18 -0.97 -17.11
CA GLN A 100 26.65 -1.21 -15.74
C GLN A 100 25.91 -0.33 -14.71
N ARG A 101 25.64 0.95 -15.02
CA ARG A 101 24.85 1.82 -14.13
C ARG A 101 23.39 1.38 -14.01
N ILE A 102 22.78 0.90 -15.11
CA ILE A 102 21.42 0.36 -15.09
C ILE A 102 21.38 -0.93 -14.26
N GLU A 103 22.33 -1.83 -14.49
CA GLU A 103 22.42 -3.11 -13.80
C GLU A 103 22.67 -2.90 -12.30
N LYS A 104 23.56 -1.97 -11.93
CA LYS A 104 23.76 -1.56 -10.54
C LYS A 104 22.44 -1.11 -9.91
N ARG A 105 21.71 -0.16 -10.53
CA ARG A 105 20.40 0.30 -10.02
C ARG A 105 19.32 -0.78 -10.00
N ARG A 106 19.40 -1.80 -10.87
CA ARG A 106 18.49 -2.96 -10.84
C ARG A 106 18.83 -3.86 -9.66
N SER A 107 20.10 -4.17 -9.47
CA SER A 107 20.58 -4.98 -8.34
C SER A 107 20.26 -4.32 -6.99
N GLU A 108 20.47 -3.01 -6.84
CA GLU A 108 20.13 -2.26 -5.63
C GLU A 108 18.63 -2.35 -5.31
N ARG A 109 17.75 -2.13 -6.29
CA ARG A 109 16.30 -2.29 -6.10
C ARG A 109 15.90 -3.72 -5.77
N ALA A 110 16.55 -4.71 -6.38
CA ALA A 110 16.31 -6.12 -6.08
C ALA A 110 16.72 -6.45 -4.64
N GLU A 111 17.87 -5.96 -4.18
CA GLU A 111 18.35 -6.13 -2.82
C GLU A 111 17.47 -5.39 -1.80
N GLU A 112 17.03 -4.16 -2.07
CA GLU A 112 16.06 -3.46 -1.22
C GLU A 112 14.74 -4.24 -1.08
N MET A 113 14.25 -4.81 -2.19
CA MET A 113 13.07 -5.65 -2.17
C MET A 113 13.29 -6.94 -1.37
N LYS A 114 14.45 -7.60 -1.51
CA LYS A 114 14.81 -8.77 -0.70
C LYS A 114 14.88 -8.42 0.78
N ILE A 115 15.53 -7.32 1.16
CA ILE A 115 15.64 -6.87 2.55
C ILE A 115 14.25 -6.56 3.11
N ARG A 116 13.37 -5.92 2.34
CA ARG A 116 11.98 -5.66 2.77
C ARG A 116 11.20 -6.96 2.96
N ALA A 117 11.34 -7.91 2.03
CA ALA A 117 10.70 -9.22 2.12
C ALA A 117 11.24 -10.05 3.29
N GLU A 118 12.54 -10.00 3.57
CA GLU A 118 13.18 -10.67 4.69
C GLU A 118 12.71 -10.09 6.03
N ARG A 119 12.68 -8.76 6.18
CA ARG A 119 12.16 -8.09 7.40
C ARG A 119 10.68 -8.37 7.62
N GLU A 120 9.88 -8.51 6.56
CA GLU A 120 8.48 -8.94 6.68
C GLU A 120 8.41 -10.41 7.11
N ARG A 121 9.18 -11.29 6.47
CA ARG A 121 9.24 -12.71 6.82
C ARG A 121 9.70 -12.93 8.26
N GLU A 122 10.67 -12.16 8.75
CA GLU A 122 11.14 -12.22 10.13
C GLU A 122 10.04 -11.80 11.11
N ARG A 123 9.27 -10.75 10.81
CA ARG A 123 8.12 -10.34 11.62
C ARG A 123 7.03 -11.41 11.65
N GLN A 124 6.70 -11.98 10.50
CA GLN A 124 5.74 -13.08 10.41
C GLN A 124 6.22 -14.32 11.17
N ASN A 125 7.50 -14.67 11.04
CA ASN A 125 8.12 -15.79 11.75
C ASN A 125 8.12 -15.55 13.27
N LYS A 126 8.45 -14.35 13.76
CA LYS A 126 8.39 -14.00 15.20
C LYS A 126 6.97 -14.15 15.76
N LEU A 127 5.96 -13.69 15.02
CA LEU A 127 4.56 -13.85 15.41
C LEU A 127 4.13 -15.32 15.39
N ALA A 128 4.58 -16.09 14.40
CA ALA A 128 4.31 -17.52 14.31
C ALA A 128 5.01 -18.32 15.42
N GLU A 129 6.26 -17.97 15.76
CA GLU A 129 7.05 -18.60 16.81
C GLU A 129 6.52 -18.24 18.20
N GLU A 130 6.13 -16.99 18.45
CA GLU A 130 5.47 -16.60 19.71
C GLU A 130 4.12 -17.32 19.86
N LYS A 131 3.36 -17.45 18.76
CA LYS A 131 2.12 -18.22 18.75
C LYS A 131 2.37 -19.71 18.97
N ALA A 132 3.40 -20.28 18.35
CA ALA A 132 3.77 -21.68 18.52
C ALA A 132 4.28 -21.97 19.94
N ARG A 133 5.09 -21.09 20.53
CA ARG A 133 5.54 -21.21 21.93
C ARG A 133 4.37 -21.10 22.90
N LYS A 134 3.41 -20.20 22.62
CA LYS A 134 2.18 -20.08 23.41
C LYS A 134 1.28 -21.31 23.27
N GLU A 135 1.20 -21.90 22.09
CA GLU A 135 0.44 -23.12 21.82
C GLU A 135 1.11 -24.36 22.44
N GLU A 136 2.44 -24.44 22.44
CA GLU A 136 3.21 -25.48 23.11
C GLU A 136 3.12 -25.36 24.64
N GLU A 137 3.17 -24.15 25.19
CA GLU A 137 2.90 -23.90 26.61
C GLU A 137 1.45 -24.20 26.99
N GLU A 138 0.47 -23.93 26.12
CA GLU A 138 -0.94 -24.27 26.34
C GLU A 138 -1.19 -25.77 26.17
N ALA A 139 -0.50 -26.46 25.26
CA ALA A 139 -0.58 -27.91 25.10
C ALA A 139 0.07 -28.64 26.28
N LYS A 140 1.24 -28.17 26.73
CA LYS A 140 1.89 -28.68 27.94
C LYS A 140 1.05 -28.39 29.19
N LYS A 141 0.47 -27.20 29.30
CA LYS A 141 -0.49 -26.89 30.38
C LYS A 141 -1.78 -27.67 30.27
N ARG A 142 -2.28 -28.02 29.08
CA ARG A 142 -3.45 -28.92 28.96
C ARG A 142 -3.10 -30.35 29.35
N ALA A 143 -1.89 -30.82 29.05
CA ALA A 143 -1.42 -32.12 29.52
C ALA A 143 -1.20 -32.13 31.05
N ASP A 144 -0.63 -31.06 31.61
CA ASP A 144 -0.45 -30.89 33.06
C ASP A 144 -1.78 -30.60 33.77
N ASP A 145 -2.72 -29.88 33.15
CA ASP A 145 -4.08 -29.63 33.64
C ASP A 145 -4.94 -30.90 33.54
N ASP A 146 -4.78 -31.79 32.56
CA ASP A 146 -5.49 -33.08 32.59
C ASP A 146 -4.94 -34.01 33.70
N PHE A 147 -3.65 -33.87 34.02
CA PHE A 147 -3.02 -34.52 35.17
C PHE A 147 -3.36 -33.86 36.52
N THR A 148 -3.53 -32.52 36.57
CA THR A 148 -3.82 -31.74 37.79
C THR A 148 -5.28 -31.36 37.99
N ILE A 149 -6.17 -31.43 37.00
CA ILE A 149 -7.64 -31.37 37.16
C ILE A 149 -8.12 -32.59 37.94
N LYS A 150 -7.39 -33.70 37.88
CA LYS A 150 -7.54 -34.81 38.83
C LYS A 150 -7.11 -34.48 40.27
N ALA A 151 -6.43 -33.35 40.53
CA ALA A 151 -5.79 -33.06 41.82
C ALA A 151 -5.95 -31.64 42.42
N SER A 152 -6.27 -30.55 41.70
CA SER A 152 -6.18 -29.20 42.27
C SER A 152 -7.15 -28.17 41.69
N TYR A 153 -8.38 -28.20 42.20
CA TYR A 153 -9.44 -27.19 42.07
C TYR A 153 -9.13 -25.81 42.73
N TYR A 154 -7.86 -25.42 42.95
CA TYR A 154 -7.54 -24.16 43.64
C TYR A 154 -6.21 -23.53 43.18
N LYS A 155 -6.28 -22.24 42.81
CA LYS A 155 -5.20 -21.19 42.77
C LYS A 155 -4.85 -20.58 41.39
N SER A 156 -5.65 -19.57 41.02
CA SER A 156 -5.30 -18.28 40.38
C SER A 156 -3.85 -18.03 39.93
N GLY A 157 -3.64 -17.69 38.64
CA GLY A 157 -2.35 -17.14 38.17
C GLY A 157 -2.21 -16.65 36.72
N THR A 158 -3.17 -16.88 35.83
CA THR A 158 -3.15 -16.29 34.47
C THR A 158 -4.09 -15.10 34.44
N LYS A 159 -3.60 -13.90 34.09
CA LYS A 159 -4.48 -12.75 33.81
C LYS A 159 -5.40 -13.15 32.66
N LYS A 160 -6.61 -13.60 33.00
CA LYS A 160 -7.65 -13.88 32.02
C LYS A 160 -7.83 -12.57 31.22
N PRO A 161 -7.77 -12.61 29.88
CA PRO A 161 -7.96 -11.41 29.09
C PRO A 161 -9.30 -10.79 29.48
N THR A 162 -9.30 -9.47 29.63
CA THR A 162 -10.52 -8.78 30.05
C THR A 162 -11.62 -9.02 29.01
N GLU A 163 -12.90 -9.03 29.41
CA GLU A 163 -14.01 -9.18 28.46
C GLU A 163 -13.94 -8.14 27.32
N ARG A 164 -13.42 -6.94 27.61
CA ARG A 164 -13.15 -5.89 26.62
C ARG A 164 -12.11 -6.30 25.58
N GLU A 165 -11.04 -6.95 26.02
CA GLU A 165 -9.95 -7.42 25.17
C GLU A 165 -10.38 -8.61 24.32
N LYS A 166 -11.12 -9.57 24.91
CA LYS A 166 -11.72 -10.69 24.17
C LYS A 166 -12.66 -10.19 23.08
N LYS A 167 -13.56 -9.25 23.41
CA LYS A 167 -14.46 -8.63 22.43
C LYS A 167 -13.68 -7.94 21.32
N ARG A 168 -12.65 -7.15 21.65
CA ARG A 168 -11.81 -6.48 20.64
C ARG A 168 -11.13 -7.50 19.72
N LYS A 169 -10.59 -8.58 20.29
CA LYS A 169 -9.96 -9.66 19.52
C LYS A 169 -10.95 -10.31 18.55
N ILE A 170 -12.12 -10.76 19.05
CA ILE A 170 -13.15 -11.40 18.22
C ILE A 170 -13.65 -10.47 17.11
N LEU A 171 -13.85 -9.18 17.40
CA LEU A 171 -14.27 -8.21 16.38
C LEU A 171 -13.21 -7.95 15.33
N ASN A 172 -11.93 -7.95 15.72
CA ASN A 172 -10.83 -7.80 14.79
C ASN A 172 -10.68 -9.05 13.91
N ASP A 173 -10.79 -10.24 14.50
CA ASP A 173 -10.75 -11.51 13.76
C ASP A 173 -11.91 -11.63 12.74
N ARG A 174 -13.07 -11.05 13.05
CA ARG A 174 -14.22 -10.96 12.12
C ARG A 174 -14.07 -9.88 11.05
N ARG A 175 -13.11 -8.97 11.20
CA ARG A 175 -12.90 -7.84 10.27
C ARG A 175 -12.16 -8.34 9.05
N LYS A 176 -12.81 -8.28 7.89
CA LYS A 176 -12.18 -8.56 6.60
C LYS A 176 -11.60 -7.24 6.07
N GLU A 177 -10.30 -7.19 5.85
CA GLU A 177 -9.67 -6.05 5.19
C GLU A 177 -10.19 -5.95 3.75
N LEU A 178 -10.57 -4.74 3.36
CA LEU A 178 -11.16 -4.49 2.05
C LEU A 178 -10.12 -3.80 1.18
N ASN A 179 -9.62 -4.50 0.15
CA ASN A 179 -8.77 -3.91 -0.89
C ASN A 179 -9.65 -3.54 -2.09
N ILE A 180 -9.73 -2.24 -2.40
CA ILE A 180 -10.66 -1.68 -3.41
C ILE A 180 -9.90 -1.08 -4.62
N ASP A 181 -8.62 -0.74 -4.44
CA ASP A 181 -7.90 0.21 -5.31
C ASP A 181 -7.51 -0.35 -6.68
N HIS A 182 -7.62 -1.67 -6.86
CA HIS A 182 -7.18 -2.36 -8.09
C HIS A 182 -8.31 -3.14 -8.78
N LEU A 183 -9.56 -2.86 -8.44
CA LEU A 183 -10.73 -3.58 -8.95
C LEU A 183 -11.43 -2.81 -10.09
N LYS A 184 -11.86 -3.55 -11.12
CA LYS A 184 -12.70 -3.03 -12.21
C LYS A 184 -14.15 -2.85 -11.72
N GLU A 185 -14.92 -2.01 -12.41
CA GLU A 185 -16.30 -1.64 -12.05
C GLU A 185 -17.22 -2.85 -11.77
N ASP A 186 -17.21 -3.87 -12.63
CA ASP A 186 -18.05 -5.05 -12.45
C ASP A 186 -17.76 -5.79 -11.13
N LYS A 187 -16.47 -5.91 -10.78
CA LYS A 187 -16.05 -6.54 -9.51
C LYS A 187 -16.38 -5.67 -8.31
N LEU A 188 -16.38 -4.35 -8.45
CA LEU A 188 -16.83 -3.44 -7.40
C LEU A 188 -18.33 -3.58 -7.13
N ARG A 189 -19.15 -3.77 -8.18
CA ARG A 189 -20.59 -4.02 -8.04
C ARG A 189 -20.88 -5.34 -7.33
N GLU A 190 -20.12 -6.40 -7.64
CA GLU A 190 -20.21 -7.68 -6.90
C GLU A 190 -19.80 -7.51 -5.44
N LYS A 191 -18.67 -6.85 -5.16
CA LYS A 191 -18.22 -6.61 -3.78
C LYS A 191 -19.19 -5.76 -2.97
N ALA A 192 -19.84 -4.78 -3.59
CA ALA A 192 -20.87 -3.99 -2.94
C ALA A 192 -22.09 -4.85 -2.55
N LYS A 193 -22.50 -5.78 -3.41
CA LYS A 193 -23.56 -6.76 -3.10
C LYS A 193 -23.14 -7.69 -1.96
N ASP A 194 -21.94 -8.27 -2.02
CA ASP A 194 -21.40 -9.15 -0.97
C ASP A 194 -21.40 -8.45 0.41
N LEU A 195 -20.96 -7.19 0.46
CA LEU A 195 -20.93 -6.41 1.71
C LEU A 195 -22.33 -6.07 2.22
N TRP A 196 -23.27 -5.82 1.31
CA TRP A 196 -24.65 -5.54 1.65
C TRP A 196 -25.35 -6.79 2.21
N ASP A 197 -25.14 -7.96 1.59
CA ASP A 197 -25.66 -9.24 2.06
C ASP A 197 -25.06 -9.58 3.43
N TRP A 198 -23.76 -9.34 3.62
CA TRP A 198 -23.10 -9.53 4.92
C TRP A 198 -23.68 -8.62 6.01
N LEU A 199 -23.92 -7.34 5.70
CA LEU A 199 -24.56 -6.41 6.63
C LEU A 199 -25.98 -6.88 6.99
N ARG A 200 -26.75 -7.30 5.99
CA ARG A 200 -28.12 -7.80 6.18
C ARG A 200 -28.15 -9.02 7.10
N GLN A 201 -27.23 -9.96 6.90
CA GLN A 201 -27.11 -11.15 7.76
C GLN A 201 -26.81 -10.76 9.22
N LEU A 202 -25.85 -9.87 9.45
CA LEU A 202 -25.50 -9.40 10.79
C LEU A 202 -26.67 -8.68 11.49
N GLU A 203 -27.47 -7.92 10.74
CA GLU A 203 -28.66 -7.26 11.25
C GLU A 203 -29.75 -8.26 11.65
N ALA A 204 -29.97 -9.30 10.85
CA ALA A 204 -30.90 -10.38 11.17
C ALA A 204 -30.47 -11.13 12.45
N GLU A 205 -29.20 -11.53 12.55
CA GLU A 205 -28.65 -12.19 13.75
C GLU A 205 -28.80 -11.31 15.00
N LYS A 206 -28.51 -10.01 14.88
CA LYS A 206 -28.70 -9.04 15.96
C LYS A 206 -30.16 -9.00 16.42
N PHE A 207 -31.11 -8.94 15.49
CA PHE A 207 -32.53 -8.90 15.82
C PHE A 207 -32.97 -10.16 16.56
N GLU A 208 -32.59 -11.35 16.09
CA GLU A 208 -32.90 -12.61 16.78
C GLU A 208 -32.32 -12.66 18.20
N LEU A 209 -31.07 -12.22 18.39
CA LEU A 209 -30.44 -12.17 19.70
C LEU A 209 -31.13 -11.18 20.64
N GLN A 210 -31.58 -10.03 20.11
CA GLN A 210 -32.36 -9.07 20.88
C GLN A 210 -33.69 -9.67 21.34
N GLN A 211 -34.39 -10.42 20.48
CA GLN A 211 -35.64 -11.09 20.85
C GLN A 211 -35.43 -12.19 21.88
N LYS A 212 -34.36 -13.00 21.73
CA LYS A 212 -33.97 -14.01 22.73
C LYS A 212 -33.66 -13.37 24.08
N CYS A 213 -32.92 -12.26 24.09
CA CYS A 213 -32.61 -11.52 25.32
C CYS A 213 -33.88 -10.98 26.01
N THR A 214 -34.82 -10.43 25.24
CA THR A 214 -36.11 -9.96 25.76
C THR A 214 -36.90 -11.11 26.38
N LYS A 215 -37.01 -12.26 25.70
CA LYS A 215 -37.67 -13.46 26.22
C LYS A 215 -37.03 -13.95 27.52
N GLN A 216 -35.70 -14.06 27.56
CA GLN A 216 -34.95 -14.46 28.75
C GLN A 216 -35.15 -13.50 29.93
N LYS A 217 -35.26 -12.19 29.69
CA LYS A 217 -35.58 -11.22 30.74
C LYS A 217 -36.94 -11.51 31.38
N TYR A 218 -37.95 -11.86 30.59
CA TYR A 218 -39.27 -12.25 31.10
C TYR A 218 -39.22 -13.58 31.86
N GLU A 219 -38.53 -14.59 31.34
CA GLU A 219 -38.37 -15.89 32.01
C GLU A 219 -37.67 -15.73 33.38
N VAL A 220 -36.59 -14.95 33.44
CA VAL A 220 -35.89 -14.64 34.70
C VAL A 220 -36.82 -13.90 35.66
N LEU A 221 -37.59 -12.92 35.19
CA LEU A 221 -38.54 -12.19 36.03
C LEU A 221 -39.56 -13.14 36.65
N VAL A 222 -40.14 -14.04 35.85
CA VAL A 222 -41.11 -15.04 36.30
C VAL A 222 -40.49 -16.01 37.31
N ILE A 223 -39.27 -16.49 37.07
CA ILE A 223 -38.58 -17.38 38.01
C ILE A 223 -38.30 -16.66 39.33
N VAL A 224 -37.86 -15.39 39.29
CA VAL A 224 -37.59 -14.59 40.48
C VAL A 224 -38.87 -14.35 41.29
N THR A 225 -40.00 -14.07 40.63
CA THR A 225 -41.28 -13.93 41.35
C THR A 225 -41.69 -15.25 41.99
N HIS A 226 -41.70 -16.37 41.25
CA HIS A 226 -42.07 -17.68 41.80
C HIS A 226 -41.17 -18.14 42.96
N THR A 227 -39.85 -17.96 42.84
CA THR A 227 -38.90 -18.31 43.91
C THR A 227 -39.07 -17.41 45.14
N CYS A 228 -39.39 -16.13 44.95
CA CYS A 228 -39.72 -15.22 46.04
C CYS A 228 -41.00 -15.65 46.77
N PHE A 229 -42.08 -15.94 46.04
CA PHE A 229 -43.32 -16.47 46.61
C PHE A 229 -43.10 -17.78 47.37
N HIS A 230 -42.33 -18.72 46.81
CA HIS A 230 -41.99 -19.98 47.49
C HIS A 230 -41.17 -19.73 48.78
N SER A 231 -40.23 -18.79 48.75
CA SER A 231 -39.39 -18.47 49.91
C SER A 231 -40.21 -17.80 51.02
N LEU A 232 -41.14 -16.91 50.66
CA LEU A 232 -42.11 -16.30 51.58
C LEU A 232 -43.04 -17.35 52.19
N ALA A 233 -43.53 -18.31 51.39
CA ALA A 233 -44.36 -19.42 51.88
C ALA A 233 -43.60 -20.36 52.83
N ARG A 234 -42.28 -20.53 52.65
CA ARG A 234 -41.41 -21.30 53.55
C ARG A 234 -41.02 -20.53 54.82
N GLY A 235 -41.02 -19.19 54.78
CA GLY A 235 -40.79 -18.31 55.94
C GLY A 235 -41.96 -18.22 56.92
N LEU A 236 -43.13 -18.78 56.58
CA LEU A 236 -44.32 -18.83 57.43
C LEU A 236 -44.46 -20.16 58.21
N GLY A 237 -43.33 -20.76 58.59
CA GLY A 237 -43.28 -21.93 59.46
C GLY A 237 -42.76 -21.60 60.86
N ARG A 238 -43.68 -21.52 61.84
CA ARG A 238 -43.49 -21.37 63.30
C ARG A 238 -43.12 -19.96 63.81
N GLY A 239 -44.15 -19.20 64.18
CA GLY A 239 -44.05 -18.04 65.05
C GLY A 239 -45.45 -17.54 65.41
N THR A 240 -45.78 -17.55 66.70
CA THR A 240 -47.08 -17.22 67.28
C THR A 240 -47.67 -15.89 66.81
N ILE A 241 -48.98 -15.91 66.55
CA ILE A 241 -49.84 -14.78 66.25
C ILE A 241 -49.81 -13.80 67.43
N GLY A 242 -49.32 -12.59 67.20
CA GLY A 242 -49.36 -11.51 68.18
C GLY A 242 -48.56 -10.31 67.71
N GLY A 243 -49.23 -9.34 67.09
CA GLY A 243 -48.60 -8.06 66.77
C GLY A 243 -49.14 -7.43 65.49
N SER A 244 -50.02 -6.46 65.68
CA SER A 244 -50.36 -5.44 64.69
C SER A 244 -49.08 -4.76 64.18
N THR A 245 -48.74 -4.93 62.89
CA THR A 245 -47.99 -3.93 62.12
C THR A 245 -48.06 -4.26 60.63
N THR A 246 -48.81 -3.44 59.90
CA THR A 246 -48.68 -3.12 58.47
C THR A 246 -47.57 -3.86 57.69
N LEU A 247 -47.85 -5.06 57.19
CA LEU A 247 -47.01 -5.76 56.22
C LEU A 247 -47.37 -5.35 54.78
N PHE A 248 -47.34 -4.05 54.51
CA PHE A 248 -47.14 -3.49 53.16
C PHE A 248 -45.78 -2.76 53.07
N GLY A 249 -44.93 -2.95 54.08
CA GLY A 249 -43.58 -2.42 54.12
C GLY A 249 -42.58 -3.50 53.76
N THR A 250 -41.80 -3.25 52.71
CA THR A 250 -40.59 -3.99 52.32
C THR A 250 -40.79 -5.35 51.65
N LEU A 251 -41.30 -5.33 50.42
CA LEU A 251 -40.74 -6.19 49.37
C LEU A 251 -39.29 -5.75 49.13
N PRO A 252 -38.25 -6.56 49.44
CA PRO A 252 -36.90 -6.21 49.08
C PRO A 252 -36.64 -6.76 47.69
N ILE A 253 -37.30 -6.20 46.68
CA ILE A 253 -36.84 -6.39 45.31
C ILE A 253 -36.62 -5.01 44.71
N ARG A 254 -35.44 -4.48 45.03
CA ARG A 254 -34.79 -3.42 44.25
C ARG A 254 -34.43 -4.00 42.87
N LEU A 255 -35.44 -4.34 42.06
CA LEU A 255 -35.34 -4.64 40.63
C LEU A 255 -34.91 -3.40 39.82
N LYS A 256 -34.68 -2.26 40.48
CA LYS A 256 -34.14 -1.04 39.85
C LYS A 256 -32.67 -1.16 39.42
N ASN A 257 -31.95 -2.20 39.84
CA ASN A 257 -30.51 -2.34 39.59
C ASN A 257 -30.05 -3.68 38.98
N LEU A 258 -30.95 -4.50 38.41
CA LEU A 258 -30.49 -5.49 37.43
C LEU A 258 -30.21 -4.76 36.10
N ARG A 259 -29.08 -4.03 36.07
CA ARG A 259 -28.35 -3.83 34.81
C ARG A 259 -27.87 -5.22 34.40
N PHE A 260 -28.74 -5.99 33.74
CA PHE A 260 -28.23 -6.91 32.73
C PHE A 260 -27.45 -6.03 31.76
N SER A 261 -26.12 -6.07 31.89
CA SER A 261 -25.22 -5.33 31.01
C SER A 261 -25.51 -5.80 29.60
N THR A 262 -26.33 -5.05 28.88
CA THR A 262 -26.57 -5.22 27.45
C THR A 262 -25.36 -4.68 26.72
N ASN A 263 -24.22 -5.35 26.89
CA ASN A 263 -23.15 -5.28 25.91
C ASN A 263 -23.46 -6.29 24.80
N CYS A 264 -24.66 -6.18 24.21
CA CYS A 264 -24.90 -6.62 22.83
C CYS A 264 -24.46 -5.45 21.94
N SER A 265 -23.17 -5.40 21.67
CA SER A 265 -22.59 -4.63 20.57
C SER A 265 -21.40 -5.41 20.06
#